data_AF-A0A5C4RB33-F1
#
_entry.id   AF-A0A5C4RB33-F1
#
_cell.length_a   1.000
_cell.length_b   1.000
_cell.length_c   1.000
_cell.angle_alpha   90.00
_cell.angle_beta   90.00
_cell.angle_gamma   90.00
#
_symmetry.space_group_name_H-M   'P 1'
#
loop_
_entity.id
_entity.type
_entity.pdbx_description
1 polymer ?
#
loop_
_entity_poly.entity_id
_entity_poly.type
_entity_poly.pdbx_seq_one_letter_code
_entity_poly.pdbx_strand_id
1 'polypeptide(L)'
;MTDRTTLCALVLALLPSLALAQQQPLSASDWLSGSVRGPVRESSAWRPGDAPPPRPSARPQPVATSGAVGPVQVTRLDQGNPDHTGTQSPRRAGLPADLWAGSDPAQLSQMVLATPARLQSMQALLKRVLTAQLAPPAAPEGMRGQLFLSRADRLLDMGALDEAQSLLVAAGPGQPEIFRRMFDIALLEGDEGRACAIMNGTPGIAPSFAARIFCLAQTGDWAAAAIGLHGAEALGLIDERQAILLTHFLDDAFVDTAELLAPADRMTPLEFRIHEAVGQPLPTQPLPMAFAQSDLRLNSGFKARLEAAERLARTGALPAATLRQIYGEQRPAASGGVWERAGVMRTLEAALAGGDLAQALPRAFDEFRAAGMADLLAAMVAADLPTGITDPRAAEVADLLRAWMGLPDSVIPDPAPEMAAPPATPPDTRRGEALLTAMADIDAALEGDLARAGRGIAMLRALGLDPDADRAEAQITLLPQMQAPQ
;
A
#
# COMPACT_ATOMS: atom_id res chain seq x y z
N MET A 1 -78.20 -59.70 -9.45
CA MET A 1 -78.54 -60.84 -10.33
C MET A 1 -77.73 -60.64 -11.59
N THR A 2 -76.80 -61.47 -12.07
CA THR A 2 -76.40 -62.88 -11.92
C THR A 2 -75.04 -62.90 -12.64
N ASP A 3 -73.93 -63.26 -12.02
CA ASP A 3 -73.37 -64.62 -11.92
C ASP A 3 -72.67 -65.13 -13.21
N ARG A 4 -71.40 -65.59 -13.04
CA ARG A 4 -70.59 -66.52 -13.88
C ARG A 4 -70.08 -65.98 -15.25
N THR A 5 -68.88 -66.27 -15.79
CA THR A 5 -67.81 -67.27 -15.57
C THR A 5 -66.59 -66.91 -16.48
N THR A 6 -65.36 -67.21 -16.01
CA THR A 6 -64.14 -67.72 -16.71
C THR A 6 -64.09 -67.71 -18.27
N LEU A 7 -62.97 -67.41 -18.98
CA LEU A 7 -61.61 -67.96 -18.85
C LEU A 7 -60.63 -67.26 -19.84
N CYS A 8 -59.36 -67.12 -19.43
CA CYS A 8 -58.08 -67.07 -20.18
C CYS A 8 -57.99 -66.62 -21.66
N ALA A 9 -57.19 -65.57 -21.91
CA ALA A 9 -56.20 -65.50 -23.00
C ALA A 9 -55.15 -64.41 -22.67
N LEU A 10 -54.02 -64.78 -22.07
CA LEU A 10 -52.65 -64.66 -22.60
C LEU A 10 -52.46 -63.63 -23.73
N VAL A 11 -51.60 -62.63 -23.49
CA VAL A 11 -50.64 -61.95 -24.41
C VAL A 11 -50.28 -60.61 -23.73
N LEU A 12 -49.19 -60.56 -22.97
CA LEU A 12 -47.85 -60.15 -23.41
C LEU A 12 -47.80 -58.69 -23.93
N ALA A 13 -47.52 -57.74 -23.04
CA ALA A 13 -46.65 -56.57 -23.23
C ALA A 13 -46.89 -55.51 -22.13
N LEU A 14 -45.82 -54.77 -21.79
CA LEU A 14 -45.81 -53.46 -21.12
C LEU A 14 -45.99 -53.45 -19.58
N LEU A 15 -44.86 -53.28 -18.87
CA LEU A 15 -44.50 -52.02 -18.16
C LEU A 15 -43.34 -52.30 -17.17
N PRO A 16 -42.19 -51.61 -17.29
CA PRO A 16 -41.18 -51.63 -16.23
C PRO A 16 -41.60 -50.66 -15.11
N SER A 17 -41.37 -51.10 -13.88
CA SER A 17 -41.52 -50.33 -12.65
C SER A 17 -40.66 -49.06 -12.70
N LEU A 18 -41.26 -47.90 -12.48
CA LEU A 18 -40.56 -46.65 -12.20
C LEU A 18 -39.84 -46.78 -10.86
N ALA A 19 -38.52 -47.01 -10.89
CA ALA A 19 -37.66 -46.72 -9.76
C ALA A 19 -37.44 -45.20 -9.69
N LEU A 20 -37.89 -44.59 -8.60
CA LEU A 20 -37.51 -43.23 -8.22
C LEU A 20 -35.97 -43.19 -8.07
N ALA A 21 -35.30 -42.51 -8.98
CA ALA A 21 -33.89 -42.16 -8.80
C ALA A 21 -33.80 -41.20 -7.61
N GLN A 22 -33.20 -41.66 -6.52
CA GLN A 22 -32.68 -40.78 -5.49
C GLN A 22 -31.65 -39.85 -6.14
N GLN A 23 -31.88 -38.54 -6.06
CA GLN A 23 -30.83 -37.56 -6.33
C GLN A 23 -29.76 -37.72 -5.25
N GLN A 24 -28.62 -38.27 -5.66
CA GLN A 24 -27.40 -38.24 -4.86
C GLN A 24 -27.00 -36.77 -4.58
N PRO A 25 -26.43 -36.49 -3.40
CA PRO A 25 -25.99 -35.16 -3.05
C PRO A 25 -24.86 -34.74 -3.99
N LEU A 26 -24.96 -33.51 -4.50
CA LEU A 26 -23.91 -32.85 -5.30
C LEU A 26 -22.63 -32.80 -4.47
N SER A 27 -21.78 -33.80 -4.66
CA SER A 27 -20.44 -33.85 -4.11
C SER A 27 -19.57 -32.99 -5.02
N ALA A 28 -19.10 -31.86 -4.49
CA ALA A 28 -18.18 -30.97 -5.14
C ALA A 28 -16.87 -31.69 -5.47
N SER A 29 -16.75 -32.24 -6.69
CA SER A 29 -15.47 -32.60 -7.36
C SER A 29 -15.73 -33.10 -8.78
N ASP A 30 -16.20 -32.22 -9.67
CA ASP A 30 -16.47 -32.54 -11.09
C ASP A 30 -15.25 -32.34 -12.02
N TRP A 31 -14.06 -32.06 -11.46
CA TRP A 31 -12.85 -31.79 -12.23
C TRP A 31 -11.86 -32.97 -12.28
N LEU A 32 -12.15 -34.06 -11.56
CA LEU A 32 -11.32 -35.27 -11.51
C LEU A 32 -11.78 -36.38 -12.48
N SER A 33 -12.86 -36.17 -13.23
CA SER A 33 -13.36 -37.09 -14.25
C SER A 33 -13.01 -36.56 -15.64
N GLY A 34 -11.82 -36.91 -16.14
CA GLY A 34 -11.28 -36.40 -17.39
C GLY A 34 -12.20 -36.61 -18.60
N SER A 35 -12.54 -35.52 -19.28
CA SER A 35 -12.61 -35.43 -20.76
C SER A 35 -12.95 -34.01 -21.24
N VAL A 36 -12.06 -33.05 -20.96
CA VAL A 36 -12.00 -31.82 -21.75
C VAL A 36 -10.79 -31.91 -22.68
N ARG A 37 -11.04 -32.12 -23.98
CA ARG A 37 -10.02 -32.00 -25.03
C ARG A 37 -9.68 -30.53 -25.20
N GLY A 38 -8.60 -30.10 -24.54
CA GLY A 38 -7.96 -28.81 -24.83
C GLY A 38 -7.41 -28.78 -26.27
N PRO A 39 -7.12 -27.58 -26.82
CA PRO A 39 -6.48 -27.45 -28.13
C PRO A 39 -5.17 -28.23 -28.14
N VAL A 40 -4.81 -28.79 -29.31
CA VAL A 40 -3.60 -29.59 -29.49
C VAL A 40 -2.40 -28.76 -29.03
N ARG A 41 -1.90 -29.05 -27.83
CA ARG A 41 -0.60 -28.54 -27.40
C ARG A 41 0.42 -29.25 -28.27
N GLU A 42 1.10 -28.50 -29.13
CA GLU A 42 2.37 -28.94 -29.69
C GLU A 42 3.32 -29.18 -28.51
N SER A 43 3.41 -30.44 -28.09
CA SER A 43 4.36 -30.84 -27.09
C SER A 43 5.76 -30.60 -27.65
N SER A 44 6.55 -29.72 -27.01
CA SER A 44 7.97 -29.53 -27.30
C SER A 44 8.85 -30.71 -26.87
N ALA A 45 8.25 -31.83 -26.48
CA ALA A 45 8.96 -33.04 -26.11
C ALA A 45 9.33 -33.83 -27.37
N TRP A 46 10.61 -33.78 -27.74
CA TRP A 46 11.19 -34.68 -28.73
C TRP A 46 11.09 -36.13 -28.22
N ARG A 47 10.48 -37.02 -29.01
CA ARG A 47 10.40 -38.45 -28.69
C ARG A 47 11.68 -39.16 -29.14
N PRO A 48 12.19 -40.15 -28.38
CA PRO A 48 13.30 -40.98 -28.83
C PRO A 48 12.93 -41.69 -30.13
N GLY A 49 13.59 -41.33 -31.24
CA GLY A 49 13.37 -41.92 -32.57
C GLY A 49 12.98 -40.93 -33.67
N ASP A 50 12.56 -39.70 -33.33
CA ASP A 50 12.23 -38.68 -34.34
C ASP A 50 13.47 -37.92 -34.81
N ALA A 51 13.49 -37.51 -36.08
CA ALA A 51 14.56 -36.65 -36.59
C ALA A 51 14.49 -35.27 -35.91
N PRO A 52 15.56 -34.77 -35.28
CA PRO A 52 15.53 -33.47 -34.61
C PRO A 52 15.34 -32.32 -35.60
N PRO A 53 14.60 -31.25 -35.23
CA PRO A 53 14.40 -30.11 -36.11
C PRO A 53 15.72 -29.39 -36.40
N PRO A 54 15.87 -28.77 -37.58
CA PRO A 54 17.08 -28.04 -37.96
C PRO A 54 17.32 -26.88 -37.00
N ARG A 55 18.44 -26.92 -36.26
CA ARG A 55 18.85 -25.84 -35.36
C ARG A 55 19.41 -24.67 -36.18
N PRO A 56 18.99 -23.41 -35.94
CA PRO A 56 19.73 -22.26 -36.44
C PRO A 56 21.15 -22.27 -35.87
N SER A 57 22.13 -21.80 -36.65
CA SER A 57 23.55 -21.84 -36.29
C SER A 57 23.79 -21.19 -34.93
N ALA A 58 24.26 -22.00 -33.99
CA ALA A 58 24.58 -21.55 -32.64
C ALA A 58 25.74 -20.56 -32.69
N ARG A 59 25.55 -19.36 -32.13
CA ARG A 59 26.69 -18.54 -31.70
C ARG A 59 27.48 -19.37 -30.67
N PRO A 60 28.81 -19.46 -30.75
CA PRO A 60 29.58 -20.27 -29.81
C PRO A 60 29.37 -19.71 -28.40
N GLN A 61 28.69 -20.48 -27.56
CA GLN A 61 28.67 -20.23 -26.12
C GLN A 61 30.05 -20.61 -25.58
N PRO A 62 30.62 -19.81 -24.65
CA PRO A 62 31.89 -20.16 -24.04
C PRO A 62 31.72 -21.49 -23.28
N VAL A 63 32.37 -22.53 -23.77
CA VAL A 63 32.49 -23.81 -23.07
C VAL A 63 33.77 -23.79 -22.24
N ALA A 64 33.68 -24.25 -20.99
CA ALA A 64 34.84 -24.33 -20.11
C ALA A 64 35.91 -25.24 -20.74
N THR A 65 37.16 -24.77 -20.77
CA THR A 65 38.32 -25.50 -21.32
C THR A 65 38.81 -26.63 -20.42
N SER A 66 38.27 -26.77 -19.20
CA SER A 66 38.60 -27.87 -18.28
C SER A 66 37.44 -28.22 -17.34
N GLY A 67 37.43 -29.46 -16.84
CA GLY A 67 36.56 -29.92 -15.74
C GLY A 67 37.17 -29.70 -14.35
N ALA A 68 38.23 -28.90 -14.24
CA ALA A 68 38.79 -28.55 -12.94
C ALA A 68 37.80 -27.64 -12.20
N VAL A 69 37.40 -28.04 -11.00
CA VAL A 69 36.63 -27.19 -10.10
C VAL A 69 37.53 -26.01 -9.72
N GLY A 70 37.29 -24.85 -10.33
CA GLY A 70 37.90 -23.60 -9.88
C GLY A 70 37.61 -23.40 -8.39
N PRO A 71 38.48 -22.72 -7.63
CA PRO A 71 38.25 -22.53 -6.20
C PRO A 71 36.86 -21.92 -6.00
N VAL A 72 35.93 -22.72 -5.49
CA VAL A 72 34.60 -22.25 -5.11
C VAL A 72 34.82 -21.48 -3.83
N GLN A 73 34.96 -20.16 -3.96
CA GLN A 73 34.73 -19.30 -2.81
C GLN A 73 33.24 -19.34 -2.51
N VAL A 74 32.90 -20.12 -1.49
CA VAL A 74 31.58 -20.05 -0.87
C VAL A 74 31.62 -18.83 0.04
N THR A 75 31.35 -17.66 -0.51
CA THR A 75 30.80 -16.59 0.32
C THR A 75 29.45 -17.11 0.78
N ARG A 76 29.04 -16.87 2.03
CA ARG A 76 27.59 -16.91 2.31
C ARG A 76 26.94 -16.03 1.24
N LEU A 77 25.72 -16.34 0.79
CA LEU A 77 24.92 -15.36 0.06
C LEU A 77 24.65 -14.24 1.06
N ASP A 78 25.64 -13.38 1.24
CA ASP A 78 25.53 -12.17 2.00
C ASP A 78 24.40 -11.41 1.33
N GLN A 79 23.42 -11.03 2.11
CA GLN A 79 22.36 -10.18 1.62
C GLN A 79 23.07 -8.95 1.08
N GLY A 80 23.09 -8.81 -0.25
CA GLY A 80 23.80 -7.73 -0.93
C GLY A 80 23.37 -6.38 -0.37
N ASN A 81 24.12 -5.32 -0.67
CA ASN A 81 23.81 -3.99 -0.14
C ASN A 81 22.32 -3.64 -0.35
N PRO A 82 21.50 -3.52 0.73
CA PRO A 82 20.06 -3.29 0.64
C PRO A 82 19.70 -1.99 -0.09
N ASP A 83 20.64 -1.05 -0.21
CA ASP A 83 20.41 0.19 -0.93
C ASP A 83 20.08 -0.01 -2.42
N HIS A 84 20.46 -1.15 -3.02
CA HIS A 84 20.05 -1.52 -4.38
C HIS A 84 18.60 -2.01 -4.48
N THR A 85 17.94 -2.29 -3.36
CA THR A 85 16.60 -2.87 -3.37
C THR A 85 15.56 -1.83 -3.82
N GLY A 86 14.59 -2.32 -4.60
CA GLY A 86 13.40 -1.60 -5.02
C GLY A 86 12.36 -2.57 -5.58
N THR A 87 11.10 -2.16 -5.62
CA THR A 87 9.96 -2.97 -6.08
C THR A 87 9.63 -2.73 -7.56
N GLN A 88 10.26 -1.73 -8.17
CA GLN A 88 10.10 -1.39 -9.59
C GLN A 88 11.41 -0.93 -10.22
N SER A 89 11.57 -1.19 -11.52
CA SER A 89 12.76 -0.78 -12.27
C SER A 89 12.80 0.74 -12.48
N PRO A 90 14.00 1.35 -12.65
CA PRO A 90 14.13 2.79 -12.95
C PRO A 90 13.29 3.23 -14.14
N ARG A 91 13.24 2.40 -15.20
CA ARG A 91 12.44 2.68 -16.40
C ARG A 91 10.95 2.76 -16.09
N ARG A 92 10.41 1.81 -15.32
CA ARG A 92 8.99 1.84 -14.91
C ARG A 92 8.72 3.03 -14.00
N ALA A 93 9.69 3.37 -13.15
CA ALA A 93 9.65 4.54 -12.31
C ALA A 93 9.85 5.85 -13.10
N GLY A 94 10.22 5.83 -14.38
CA GLY A 94 10.56 7.06 -15.13
C GLY A 94 11.74 7.83 -14.53
N LEU A 95 12.66 7.14 -13.84
CA LEU A 95 13.82 7.73 -13.17
C LEU A 95 15.12 7.22 -13.79
N PRO A 96 16.19 8.04 -13.83
CA PRO A 96 17.50 7.58 -14.23
C PRO A 96 18.07 6.59 -13.20
N ALA A 97 18.68 5.50 -13.66
CA ALA A 97 19.19 4.46 -12.75
C ALA A 97 20.31 4.97 -11.84
N ASP A 98 21.05 5.99 -12.28
CA ASP A 98 22.15 6.67 -11.60
C ASP A 98 21.70 7.95 -10.86
N LEU A 99 20.42 8.06 -10.48
CA LEU A 99 19.86 9.24 -9.79
C LEU A 99 20.70 9.68 -8.57
N TRP A 100 21.24 8.73 -7.81
CA TRP A 100 22.04 8.97 -6.61
C TRP A 100 23.54 9.09 -6.86
N ALA A 101 23.97 9.17 -8.13
CA ALA A 101 25.40 9.25 -8.46
C ALA A 101 26.04 10.52 -7.90
N GLY A 102 27.14 10.34 -7.16
CA GLY A 102 27.90 11.43 -6.55
C GLY A 102 27.28 12.02 -5.28
N SER A 103 26.17 11.47 -4.79
CA SER A 103 25.51 11.90 -3.55
C SER A 103 26.24 11.37 -2.31
N ASP A 104 26.15 12.12 -1.20
CA ASP A 104 26.55 11.65 0.12
C ASP A 104 25.40 10.83 0.74
N PRO A 105 25.61 9.56 1.15
CA PRO A 105 24.54 8.71 1.68
C PRO A 105 23.82 9.30 2.91
N ALA A 106 24.56 9.92 3.83
CA ALA A 106 24.01 10.46 5.08
C ALA A 106 23.18 11.71 4.81
N GLN A 107 23.67 12.61 3.96
CA GLN A 107 22.90 13.79 3.53
C GLN A 107 21.64 13.36 2.78
N LEU A 108 21.77 12.39 1.88
CA LEU A 108 20.64 11.92 1.07
C LEU A 108 19.56 11.27 1.94
N SER A 109 19.93 10.43 2.91
CA SER A 109 18.98 9.86 3.87
C SER A 109 18.22 10.94 4.65
N GLN A 110 18.90 12.01 5.08
CA GLN A 110 18.23 13.13 5.76
C GLN A 110 17.26 13.86 4.83
N MET A 111 17.66 14.11 3.57
CA MET A 111 16.78 14.75 2.59
C MET A 111 15.56 13.87 2.30
N VAL A 112 15.73 12.56 2.11
CA VAL A 112 14.62 11.62 1.89
C VAL A 112 13.59 11.69 3.02
N LEU A 113 14.05 11.74 4.27
CA LEU A 113 13.16 11.84 5.44
C LEU A 113 12.47 13.22 5.53
N ALA A 114 13.16 14.29 5.14
CA ALA A 114 12.70 15.67 5.32
C ALA A 114 11.85 16.23 4.16
N THR A 115 11.95 15.67 2.95
CA THR A 115 11.27 16.22 1.76
C THR A 115 9.74 16.19 1.92
N PRO A 116 9.07 17.36 1.95
CA PRO A 116 7.61 17.41 1.97
C PRO A 116 7.05 17.00 0.60
N ALA A 117 5.86 16.41 0.63
CA ALA A 117 5.10 16.01 -0.55
C ALA A 117 3.62 16.00 -0.18
N ARG A 118 3.01 17.18 -0.15
CA ARG A 118 1.59 17.38 0.20
C ARG A 118 0.70 17.42 -1.04
N LEU A 119 1.19 17.97 -2.15
CA LEU A 119 0.47 17.89 -3.44
C LEU A 119 0.38 16.44 -3.93
N GLN A 120 -0.77 16.04 -4.46
CA GLN A 120 -1.02 14.68 -4.96
C GLN A 120 0.05 14.21 -5.97
N SER A 121 0.48 15.10 -6.87
CA SER A 121 1.55 14.82 -7.83
C SER A 121 2.91 14.56 -7.16
N MET A 122 3.25 15.35 -6.14
CA MET A 122 4.49 15.18 -5.37
C MET A 122 4.44 13.93 -4.49
N GLN A 123 3.28 13.57 -3.94
CA GLN A 123 3.10 12.30 -3.20
C GLN A 123 3.36 11.10 -4.11
N ALA A 124 2.82 11.11 -5.33
CA ALA A 124 3.03 10.05 -6.31
C ALA A 124 4.49 9.97 -6.75
N LEU A 125 5.13 11.11 -7.05
CA LEU A 125 6.54 11.17 -7.41
C LEU A 125 7.45 10.68 -6.27
N LEU A 126 7.19 11.11 -5.02
CA LEU A 126 7.97 10.68 -3.87
C LEU A 126 7.90 9.16 -3.70
N LYS A 127 6.70 8.57 -3.67
CA LYS A 127 6.54 7.12 -3.58
C LYS A 127 7.26 6.38 -4.70
N ARG A 128 7.22 6.92 -5.92
CA ARG A 128 7.93 6.36 -7.08
C ARG A 128 9.46 6.38 -6.89
N VAL A 129 10.00 7.45 -6.31
CA VAL A 129 11.43 7.57 -5.94
C VAL A 129 11.82 6.60 -4.82
N LEU A 130 11.00 6.50 -3.76
CA LEU A 130 11.29 5.64 -2.60
C LEU A 130 11.26 4.14 -2.94
N THR A 131 10.46 3.73 -3.90
CA THR A 131 10.25 2.32 -4.27
C THR A 131 11.08 1.87 -5.48
N ALA A 132 11.76 2.78 -6.18
CA ALA A 132 12.57 2.45 -7.35
C ALA A 132 13.88 1.73 -7.00
N GLN A 133 14.25 0.75 -7.82
CA GLN A 133 15.54 0.06 -7.78
C GLN A 133 16.62 0.94 -8.43
N LEU A 134 17.26 1.80 -7.65
CA LEU A 134 18.26 2.76 -8.12
C LEU A 134 19.68 2.32 -7.71
N ALA A 135 20.69 2.72 -8.49
CA ALA A 135 22.08 2.52 -8.09
C ALA A 135 22.40 3.40 -6.88
N PRO A 136 22.82 2.82 -5.74
CA PRO A 136 23.12 3.60 -4.55
C PRO A 136 24.41 4.40 -4.73
N PRO A 137 24.58 5.50 -3.96
CA PRO A 137 25.84 6.22 -3.92
C PRO A 137 26.96 5.32 -3.36
N ALA A 138 28.21 5.69 -3.63
CA ALA A 138 29.35 5.04 -3.00
C ALA A 138 29.30 5.30 -1.49
N ALA A 139 29.23 4.24 -0.68
CA ALA A 139 29.10 4.32 0.76
C ALA A 139 30.18 3.48 1.47
N PRO A 140 30.74 3.96 2.60
CA PRO A 140 31.54 3.13 3.50
C PRO A 140 30.73 1.91 3.98
N GLU A 141 31.41 0.83 4.38
CA GLU A 141 30.73 -0.42 4.76
C GLU A 141 29.71 -0.23 5.89
N GLY A 142 30.00 0.63 6.87
CA GLY A 142 29.11 0.93 8.00
C GLY A 142 27.87 1.76 7.67
N MET A 143 27.76 2.30 6.45
CA MET A 143 26.60 3.06 5.98
C MET A 143 25.72 2.28 5.00
N ARG A 144 26.10 1.04 4.65
CA ARG A 144 25.30 0.18 3.77
C ARG A 144 23.91 -0.05 4.38
N GLY A 145 22.87 0.11 3.57
CA GLY A 145 21.48 -0.06 3.98
C GLY A 145 20.86 1.16 4.67
N GLN A 146 21.63 2.21 4.98
CA GLN A 146 21.10 3.42 5.62
C GLN A 146 20.08 4.14 4.71
N LEU A 147 20.39 4.25 3.42
CA LEU A 147 19.49 4.87 2.45
C LEU A 147 18.22 4.02 2.27
N PHE A 148 18.36 2.70 2.20
CA PHE A 148 17.25 1.76 2.19
C PHE A 148 16.31 1.96 3.39
N LEU A 149 16.84 1.97 4.61
CA LEU A 149 16.04 2.17 5.81
C LEU A 149 15.37 3.54 5.82
N SER A 150 16.06 4.62 5.41
CA SER A 150 15.43 5.93 5.32
C SER A 150 14.27 5.99 4.30
N ARG A 151 14.33 5.20 3.22
CA ARG A 151 13.22 5.09 2.26
C ARG A 151 12.04 4.35 2.86
N ALA A 152 12.27 3.26 3.58
CA ALA A 152 11.22 2.52 4.28
C ALA A 152 10.59 3.36 5.41
N ASP A 153 11.40 4.02 6.23
CA ASP A 153 10.95 4.90 7.31
C ASP A 153 10.14 6.08 6.74
N ARG A 154 10.56 6.65 5.60
CA ARG A 154 9.78 7.69 4.93
C ARG A 154 8.42 7.19 4.44
N LEU A 155 8.32 5.96 3.92
CA LEU A 155 7.04 5.36 3.53
C LEU A 155 6.13 5.15 4.74
N LEU A 156 6.68 4.71 5.88
CA LEU A 156 5.94 4.57 7.14
C LEU A 156 5.41 5.90 7.65
N ASP A 157 6.22 6.97 7.61
CA ASP A 157 5.79 8.32 7.99
C ASP A 157 4.63 8.84 7.11
N MET A 158 4.58 8.42 5.84
CA MET A 158 3.49 8.73 4.92
C MET A 158 2.23 7.88 5.18
N GLY A 159 2.33 6.79 5.97
CA GLY A 159 1.28 5.78 6.17
C GLY A 159 1.22 4.72 5.07
N ALA A 160 2.17 4.72 4.13
CA ALA A 160 2.24 3.85 2.96
C ALA A 160 2.82 2.46 3.33
N LEU A 161 2.10 1.74 4.19
CA LEU A 161 2.53 0.47 4.76
C LEU A 161 2.71 -0.63 3.70
N ASP A 162 1.79 -0.72 2.71
CA ASP A 162 1.88 -1.69 1.62
C ASP A 162 3.18 -1.53 0.80
N GLU A 163 3.53 -0.30 0.43
CA GLU A 163 4.76 0.01 -0.28
C GLU A 163 6.00 -0.23 0.60
N ALA A 164 5.96 0.16 1.87
CA ALA A 164 7.05 -0.09 2.83
C ALA A 164 7.29 -1.60 3.00
N GLN A 165 6.22 -2.37 3.22
CA GLN A 165 6.26 -3.83 3.37
C GLN A 165 6.81 -4.49 2.12
N SER A 166 6.36 -4.08 0.94
CA SER A 166 6.85 -4.60 -0.33
C SER A 166 8.35 -4.34 -0.52
N LEU A 167 8.83 -3.15 -0.12
CA LEU A 167 10.24 -2.79 -0.17
C LEU A 167 11.08 -3.62 0.81
N LEU A 168 10.60 -3.80 2.05
CA LEU A 168 11.27 -4.58 3.10
C LEU A 168 11.34 -6.08 2.74
N VAL A 169 10.24 -6.64 2.23
CA VAL A 169 10.19 -8.04 1.76
C VAL A 169 11.17 -8.27 0.61
N ALA A 170 11.33 -7.32 -0.30
CA ALA A 170 12.27 -7.42 -1.41
C ALA A 170 13.74 -7.47 -0.94
N ALA A 171 14.08 -6.85 0.20
CA ALA A 171 15.41 -6.94 0.80
C ALA A 171 15.62 -8.23 1.62
N GLY A 172 14.54 -8.81 2.13
CA GLY A 172 14.52 -10.02 2.94
C GLY A 172 14.68 -9.75 4.45
N PRO A 173 14.14 -10.63 5.32
CA PRO A 173 14.02 -10.38 6.76
C PRO A 173 15.30 -10.62 7.57
N GLY A 174 16.40 -10.97 6.93
CA GLY A 174 17.58 -11.50 7.63
C GLY A 174 18.43 -10.44 8.35
N GLN A 175 18.09 -9.15 8.23
CA GLN A 175 18.74 -8.07 8.98
C GLN A 175 17.81 -7.59 10.09
N PRO A 176 18.30 -7.47 11.35
CA PRO A 176 17.45 -7.05 12.48
C PRO A 176 16.72 -5.72 12.26
N GLU A 177 17.39 -4.73 11.67
CA GLU A 177 16.79 -3.42 11.40
C GLU A 177 15.67 -3.46 10.36
N ILE A 178 15.77 -4.35 9.37
CA ILE A 178 14.71 -4.57 8.37
C ILE A 178 13.54 -5.30 9.03
N PHE A 179 13.84 -6.35 9.78
CA PHE A 179 12.82 -7.12 10.50
C PHE A 179 12.06 -6.24 11.52
N ARG A 180 12.73 -5.30 12.19
CA ARG A 180 12.10 -4.35 13.10
C ARG A 180 10.95 -3.59 12.43
N ARG A 181 11.18 -3.01 11.24
CA ARG A 181 10.11 -2.29 10.50
C ARG A 181 9.03 -3.23 10.02
N MET A 182 9.39 -4.43 9.55
CA MET A 182 8.38 -5.43 9.16
C MET A 182 7.50 -5.85 10.34
N PHE A 183 8.08 -5.99 11.53
CA PHE A 183 7.35 -6.31 12.75
C PHE A 183 6.42 -5.16 13.15
N ASP A 184 6.91 -3.91 13.08
CA ASP A 184 6.09 -2.72 13.31
C ASP A 184 4.89 -2.65 12.35
N ILE A 185 5.09 -2.89 11.05
CA ILE A 185 4.01 -2.95 10.06
C ILE A 185 3.01 -4.05 10.40
N ALA A 186 3.50 -5.27 10.70
CA ALA A 186 2.63 -6.40 11.02
C ALA A 186 1.74 -6.12 12.24
N LEU A 187 2.26 -5.44 13.26
CA LEU A 187 1.49 -5.04 14.45
C LEU A 187 0.37 -4.04 14.08
N LEU A 188 0.65 -3.09 13.19
CA LEU A 188 -0.33 -2.08 12.75
C LEU A 188 -1.43 -2.69 11.88
N GLU A 189 -1.09 -3.65 11.02
CA GLU A 189 -2.02 -4.35 10.12
C GLU A 189 -2.81 -5.47 10.82
N GLY A 190 -2.35 -5.95 11.98
CA GLY A 190 -2.93 -7.10 12.68
C GLY A 190 -2.43 -8.46 12.17
N ASP A 191 -1.24 -8.51 11.56
CA ASP A 191 -0.54 -9.73 11.11
C ASP A 191 0.58 -10.15 12.08
N GLU A 192 0.48 -9.78 13.37
CA GLU A 192 1.50 -10.06 14.37
C GLU A 192 1.79 -11.57 14.53
N GLY A 193 0.79 -12.43 14.31
CA GLY A 193 0.96 -13.88 14.42
C GLY A 193 2.00 -14.41 13.43
N ARG A 194 1.96 -13.95 12.18
CA ARG A 194 2.95 -14.31 11.16
C ARG A 194 4.33 -13.77 11.52
N ALA A 195 4.41 -12.52 11.96
CA ALA A 195 5.68 -11.90 12.30
C ALA A 195 6.33 -12.56 13.54
N CYS A 196 5.54 -12.92 14.55
CA CYS A 196 5.98 -13.67 15.72
C CYS A 196 6.51 -15.07 15.36
N ALA A 197 5.87 -15.77 14.41
CA ALA A 197 6.36 -17.06 13.93
C ALA A 197 7.75 -16.93 13.26
N ILE A 198 7.96 -15.90 12.43
CA ILE A 198 9.26 -15.62 11.79
C ILE A 198 10.34 -15.34 12.85
N MET A 199 10.03 -14.50 13.84
CA MET A 199 10.96 -14.18 14.92
C MET A 199 11.33 -15.39 15.78
N ASN A 200 10.36 -16.25 16.09
CA ASN A 200 10.62 -17.45 16.89
C ASN A 200 11.49 -18.47 16.14
N GLY A 201 11.35 -18.55 14.81
CA GLY A 201 12.17 -19.41 13.96
C GLY A 201 13.56 -18.86 13.62
N THR A 202 13.85 -17.60 13.92
CA THR A 202 15.09 -16.93 13.49
C THR A 202 15.84 -16.32 14.68
N PRO A 203 16.90 -16.97 15.20
CA PRO A 203 17.68 -16.42 16.31
C PRO A 203 18.33 -15.08 15.97
N GLY A 204 18.27 -14.13 16.90
CA GLY A 204 19.01 -12.85 16.81
C GLY A 204 18.34 -11.74 15.98
N ILE A 205 17.12 -11.92 15.47
CA ILE A 205 16.40 -10.86 14.74
C ILE A 205 15.42 -10.07 15.60
N ALA A 206 15.20 -10.49 16.85
CA ALA A 206 14.25 -9.82 17.74
C ALA A 206 14.65 -8.36 17.96
N PRO A 207 13.77 -7.39 17.71
CA PRO A 207 14.12 -5.97 17.78
C PRO A 207 14.31 -5.47 19.22
N SER A 208 13.67 -6.13 20.19
CA SER A 208 13.78 -5.82 21.62
C SER A 208 13.36 -7.01 22.47
N PHE A 209 13.70 -6.97 23.77
CA PHE A 209 13.20 -7.96 24.74
C PHE A 209 11.68 -7.93 24.85
N ALA A 210 11.07 -6.73 24.84
CA ALA A 210 9.61 -6.58 24.85
C ALA A 210 8.95 -7.29 23.66
N ALA A 211 9.48 -7.14 22.44
CA ALA A 211 8.96 -7.83 21.26
C ALA A 211 9.09 -9.36 21.39
N ARG A 212 10.23 -9.84 21.91
CA ARG A 212 10.45 -11.27 22.16
C ARG A 212 9.43 -11.82 23.17
N ILE A 213 9.23 -11.14 24.28
CA ILE A 213 8.27 -11.52 25.33
C ILE A 213 6.84 -11.55 24.75
N PHE A 214 6.45 -10.49 24.03
CA PHE A 214 5.15 -10.42 23.36
C PHE A 214 4.91 -11.61 22.43
N CYS A 215 5.88 -11.96 21.58
CA CYS A 215 5.71 -13.06 20.65
C CYS A 215 5.81 -14.46 21.27
N LEU A 216 6.51 -14.63 22.38
CA LEU A 216 6.46 -15.87 23.15
C LEU A 216 5.04 -16.10 23.69
N ALA A 217 4.43 -15.08 24.29
CA ALA A 217 3.06 -15.12 24.76
C ALA A 217 2.05 -15.31 23.62
N GLN A 218 2.18 -14.55 22.53
CA GLN A 218 1.31 -14.63 21.35
C GLN A 218 1.32 -16.02 20.69
N THR A 219 2.42 -16.77 20.82
CA THR A 219 2.56 -18.14 20.31
C THR A 219 2.27 -19.22 21.36
N GLY A 220 1.89 -18.82 22.58
CA GLY A 220 1.42 -19.70 23.65
C GLY A 220 2.47 -20.13 24.68
N ASP A 221 3.72 -19.67 24.56
CA ASP A 221 4.79 -19.95 25.53
C ASP A 221 4.82 -18.88 26.65
N TRP A 222 3.73 -18.83 27.42
CA TRP A 222 3.54 -17.89 28.53
C TRP A 222 4.61 -18.02 29.60
N ALA A 223 5.05 -19.25 29.90
CA ALA A 223 6.09 -19.50 30.89
C ALA A 223 7.43 -18.89 30.46
N ALA A 224 7.84 -19.07 29.19
CA ALA A 224 9.05 -18.43 28.68
C ALA A 224 8.91 -16.91 28.61
N ALA A 225 7.72 -16.39 28.29
CA ALA A 225 7.45 -14.95 28.30
C ALA A 225 7.64 -14.35 29.71
N ALA A 226 7.06 -14.97 30.74
CA ALA A 226 7.17 -14.52 32.13
C ALA A 226 8.61 -14.60 32.67
N ILE A 227 9.34 -15.69 32.39
CA ILE A 227 10.77 -15.80 32.73
C ILE A 227 11.59 -14.72 32.00
N GLY A 228 11.28 -14.49 30.72
CA GLY A 228 11.91 -13.46 29.90
C GLY A 228 11.69 -12.06 30.46
N LEU A 229 10.49 -11.76 30.96
CA LEU A 229 10.14 -10.50 31.61
C LEU A 229 10.99 -10.27 32.87
N HIS A 230 10.95 -11.18 33.84
CA HIS A 230 11.73 -11.04 35.08
C HIS A 230 13.24 -10.95 34.81
N GLY A 231 13.74 -11.71 33.84
CA GLY A 231 15.15 -11.62 33.42
C GLY A 231 15.50 -10.27 32.81
N ALA A 232 14.63 -9.71 31.96
CA ALA A 232 14.83 -8.41 31.36
C ALA A 232 14.76 -7.27 32.39
N GLU A 233 13.85 -7.35 33.35
CA GLU A 233 13.74 -6.41 34.47
C GLU A 233 15.00 -6.42 35.34
N ALA A 234 15.43 -7.60 35.80
CA ALA A 234 16.58 -7.75 36.68
C ALA A 234 17.90 -7.26 36.05
N LEU A 235 17.99 -7.30 34.72
CA LEU A 235 19.14 -6.83 33.96
C LEU A 235 19.00 -5.38 33.47
N GLY A 236 17.87 -4.70 33.73
CA GLY A 236 17.61 -3.34 33.28
C GLY A 236 17.50 -3.20 31.76
N LEU A 237 17.01 -4.25 31.08
CA LEU A 237 16.89 -4.31 29.61
C LEU A 237 15.54 -3.79 29.10
N ILE A 238 14.59 -3.55 30.00
CA ILE A 238 13.32 -2.86 29.78
C ILE A 238 13.13 -1.81 30.87
N ASP A 239 12.42 -0.73 30.53
CA ASP A 239 12.08 0.29 31.52
C ASP A 239 10.89 -0.13 32.40
N GLU A 240 10.70 0.56 33.52
CA GLU A 240 9.65 0.25 34.51
C GLU A 240 8.24 0.30 33.91
N ARG A 241 7.97 1.24 32.99
CA ARG A 241 6.66 1.36 32.35
C ARG A 241 6.39 0.19 31.41
N GLN A 242 7.40 -0.23 30.63
CA GLN A 242 7.31 -1.41 29.77
C GLN A 242 7.10 -2.68 30.59
N ALA A 243 7.80 -2.80 31.73
CA ALA A 243 7.62 -3.91 32.67
C ALA A 243 6.18 -3.99 33.19
N ILE A 244 5.60 -2.86 33.63
CA ILE A 244 4.21 -2.78 34.09
C ILE A 244 3.23 -3.18 32.97
N LEU A 245 3.43 -2.66 31.76
CA LEU A 245 2.58 -2.96 30.60
C LEU A 245 2.63 -4.45 30.23
N LEU A 246 3.83 -5.05 30.21
CA LEU A 246 4.01 -6.47 29.92
C LEU A 246 3.47 -7.36 31.05
N THR A 247 3.54 -6.90 32.31
CA THR A 247 2.93 -7.61 33.44
C THR A 247 1.41 -7.69 33.27
N HIS A 248 0.76 -6.57 32.95
CA HIS A 248 -0.69 -6.56 32.66
C HIS A 248 -1.07 -7.45 31.46
N PHE A 249 -0.16 -7.59 30.50
CA PHE A 249 -0.37 -8.45 29.33
C PHE A 249 -0.21 -9.94 29.62
N LEU A 250 0.67 -10.32 30.54
CA LEU A 250 0.98 -11.73 30.83
C LEU A 250 0.17 -12.31 31.99
N ASP A 251 -0.34 -11.47 32.89
CA ASP A 251 -0.99 -11.92 34.11
C ASP A 251 -2.51 -11.69 34.06
N ASP A 252 -3.25 -12.80 34.08
CA ASP A 252 -4.72 -12.83 34.06
C ASP A 252 -5.35 -12.08 35.26
N ALA A 253 -4.60 -11.86 36.35
CA ALA A 253 -5.10 -11.12 37.51
C ALA A 253 -5.54 -9.68 37.16
N PHE A 254 -4.99 -9.10 36.10
CA PHE A 254 -5.29 -7.73 35.70
C PHE A 254 -6.51 -7.59 34.79
N VAL A 255 -7.07 -8.68 34.27
CA VAL A 255 -8.19 -8.66 33.31
C VAL A 255 -9.44 -7.97 33.88
N ASP A 256 -9.68 -8.11 35.19
CA ASP A 256 -10.84 -7.50 35.88
C ASP A 256 -10.49 -6.19 36.62
N THR A 257 -9.27 -5.67 36.46
CA THR A 257 -8.82 -4.49 37.21
C THR A 257 -9.26 -3.21 36.50
N ALA A 258 -9.76 -2.23 37.26
CA ALA A 258 -10.14 -0.90 36.74
C ALA A 258 -8.95 0.06 36.55
N GLU A 259 -7.72 -0.45 36.69
CA GLU A 259 -6.49 0.34 36.58
C GLU A 259 -6.20 0.66 35.12
N LEU A 260 -6.11 1.95 34.80
CA LEU A 260 -5.80 2.42 33.46
C LEU A 260 -4.31 2.71 33.35
N LEU A 261 -3.67 2.08 32.37
CA LEU A 261 -2.26 2.28 32.08
C LEU A 261 -2.07 3.60 31.33
N ALA A 262 -1.14 4.43 31.80
CA ALA A 262 -0.78 5.66 31.13
C ALA A 262 -0.11 5.35 29.78
N PRO A 263 -0.63 5.89 28.65
CA PRO A 263 0.03 5.74 27.36
C PRO A 263 1.43 6.37 27.36
N ALA A 264 2.34 5.83 26.55
CA ALA A 264 3.65 6.42 26.35
C ALA A 264 3.57 7.76 25.60
N ASP A 265 4.46 8.71 25.92
CA ASP A 265 4.61 9.97 25.17
C ASP A 265 4.94 9.73 23.69
N ARG A 266 5.74 8.67 23.42
CA ARG A 266 6.07 8.20 22.08
C ARG A 266 5.58 6.77 21.93
N MET A 267 4.37 6.65 21.39
CA MET A 267 3.73 5.35 21.20
C MET A 267 4.48 4.52 20.16
N THR A 268 4.85 3.28 20.52
CA THR A 268 5.34 2.28 19.57
C THR A 268 4.19 1.37 19.09
N PRO A 269 4.27 0.76 17.89
CA PRO A 269 3.27 -0.21 17.42
C PRO A 269 3.08 -1.39 18.38
N LEU A 270 4.16 -1.85 19.02
CA LEU A 270 4.12 -2.96 19.97
C LEU A 270 3.29 -2.58 21.21
N GLU A 271 3.57 -1.42 21.80
CA GLU A 271 2.83 -0.96 22.99
C GLU A 271 1.37 -0.68 22.66
N PHE A 272 1.10 -0.06 21.52
CA PHE A 272 -0.26 0.13 21.03
C PHE A 272 -1.00 -1.21 20.92
N ARG A 273 -0.35 -2.24 20.36
CA ARG A 273 -0.96 -3.56 20.24
C ARG A 273 -1.17 -4.24 21.60
N ILE A 274 -0.25 -4.07 22.54
CA ILE A 274 -0.42 -4.58 23.91
C ILE A 274 -1.60 -3.87 24.60
N HIS A 275 -1.75 -2.56 24.44
CA HIS A 275 -2.91 -1.81 24.94
C HIS A 275 -4.24 -2.38 24.41
N GLU A 276 -4.31 -2.73 23.11
CA GLU A 276 -5.48 -3.43 22.57
C GLU A 276 -5.69 -4.81 23.21
N ALA A 277 -4.61 -5.57 23.42
CA ALA A 277 -4.67 -6.92 23.98
C ALA A 277 -5.11 -6.95 25.45
N VAL A 278 -4.74 -5.95 26.26
CA VAL A 278 -5.16 -5.81 27.67
C VAL A 278 -6.52 -5.12 27.83
N GLY A 279 -7.26 -4.91 26.73
CA GLY A 279 -8.59 -4.31 26.77
C GLY A 279 -8.62 -2.80 27.01
N GLN A 280 -7.51 -2.09 26.78
CA GLN A 280 -7.38 -0.65 26.92
C GLN A 280 -7.01 0.01 25.58
N PRO A 281 -7.83 -0.14 24.51
CA PRO A 281 -7.50 0.36 23.18
C PRO A 281 -7.36 1.89 23.17
N LEU A 282 -6.39 2.38 22.40
CA LEU A 282 -6.09 3.80 22.28
C LEU A 282 -6.68 4.39 20.99
N PRO A 283 -7.13 5.65 20.99
CA PRO A 283 -7.56 6.32 19.77
C PRO A 283 -6.35 6.57 18.85
N THR A 284 -6.53 6.41 17.54
CA THR A 284 -5.45 6.60 16.55
C THR A 284 -5.34 8.04 16.03
N GLN A 285 -6.33 8.89 16.29
CA GLN A 285 -6.38 10.29 15.83
C GLN A 285 -5.17 11.12 16.30
N PRO A 286 -4.71 11.05 17.58
CA PRO A 286 -3.54 11.81 18.03
C PRO A 286 -2.20 11.14 17.67
N LEU A 287 -2.23 9.91 17.13
CA LEU A 287 -1.02 9.14 16.83
C LEU A 287 -0.49 9.42 15.42
N PRO A 288 0.79 9.10 15.14
CA PRO A 288 1.37 9.19 13.80
C PRO A 288 0.53 8.48 12.72
N MET A 289 0.65 8.92 11.48
CA MET A 289 -0.21 8.48 10.36
C MET A 289 -0.24 6.96 10.18
N ALA A 290 0.88 6.26 10.42
CA ALA A 290 0.96 4.80 10.33
C ALA A 290 -0.10 4.08 11.21
N PHE A 291 -0.45 4.63 12.37
CA PHE A 291 -1.42 4.01 13.28
C PHE A 291 -2.87 4.05 12.76
N ALA A 292 -3.18 4.94 11.81
CA ALA A 292 -4.51 4.96 11.19
C ALA A 292 -4.83 3.64 10.46
N GLN A 293 -3.81 2.86 10.05
CA GLN A 293 -4.02 1.57 9.39
C GLN A 293 -4.73 0.55 10.30
N SER A 294 -4.51 0.61 11.61
CA SER A 294 -5.15 -0.29 12.57
C SER A 294 -6.68 -0.11 12.63
N ASP A 295 -7.19 1.06 12.25
CA ASP A 295 -8.63 1.34 12.17
C ASP A 295 -9.28 0.90 10.85
N LEU A 296 -8.49 0.52 9.84
CA LEU A 296 -9.04 -0.02 8.58
C LEU A 296 -9.54 -1.47 8.71
N ARG A 297 -9.25 -2.14 9.82
CA ARG A 297 -9.68 -3.51 10.09
C ARG A 297 -11.21 -3.58 10.27
N LEU A 298 -11.80 -4.72 9.91
CA LEU A 298 -13.26 -4.90 9.93
C LEU A 298 -13.86 -4.98 11.34
N ASN A 299 -13.04 -5.24 12.37
CA ASN A 299 -13.45 -5.24 13.76
C ASN A 299 -13.54 -3.82 14.36
N SER A 300 -13.00 -2.80 13.68
CA SER A 300 -13.12 -1.40 14.08
C SER A 300 -14.50 -0.84 13.74
N GLY A 301 -14.99 0.08 14.57
CA GLY A 301 -16.26 0.76 14.31
C GLY A 301 -16.22 1.53 12.99
N PHE A 302 -17.30 1.49 12.21
CA PHE A 302 -17.32 2.03 10.85
C PHE A 302 -16.96 3.53 10.77
N LYS A 303 -17.31 4.33 11.79
CA LYS A 303 -16.89 5.74 11.87
C LYS A 303 -15.36 5.88 11.91
N ALA A 304 -14.69 5.13 12.79
CA ALA A 304 -13.23 5.17 12.93
C ALA A 304 -12.56 4.72 11.64
N ARG A 305 -13.09 3.66 11.00
CA ARG A 305 -12.61 3.18 9.70
C ARG A 305 -12.72 4.22 8.59
N LEU A 306 -13.84 4.95 8.51
CA LEU A 306 -13.98 6.04 7.55
C LEU A 306 -13.00 7.19 7.83
N GLU A 307 -12.89 7.64 9.09
CA GLU A 307 -11.96 8.72 9.47
C GLU A 307 -10.50 8.34 9.17
N ALA A 308 -10.11 7.09 9.46
CA ALA A 308 -8.80 6.56 9.12
C ALA A 308 -8.56 6.47 7.62
N ALA A 309 -9.55 6.00 6.85
CA ALA A 309 -9.47 5.91 5.40
C ALA A 309 -9.27 7.29 4.76
N GLU A 310 -10.01 8.30 5.22
CA GLU A 310 -9.83 9.68 4.75
C GLU A 310 -8.46 10.23 5.11
N ARG A 311 -7.99 10.03 6.35
CA ARG A 311 -6.65 10.44 6.80
C ARG A 311 -5.55 9.84 5.91
N LEU A 312 -5.59 8.53 5.69
CA LEU A 312 -4.60 7.82 4.86
C LEU A 312 -4.70 8.20 3.38
N ALA A 313 -5.90 8.46 2.85
CA ALA A 313 -6.06 8.91 1.48
C ALA A 313 -5.45 10.30 1.27
N ARG A 314 -5.57 11.22 2.25
CA ARG A 314 -4.98 12.58 2.16
C ARG A 314 -3.47 12.59 2.06
N THR A 315 -2.78 11.58 2.60
CA THR A 315 -1.32 11.41 2.43
C THR A 315 -0.96 10.53 1.23
N GLY A 316 -1.97 10.10 0.48
CA GLY A 316 -1.84 9.17 -0.64
C GLY A 316 -1.52 7.73 -0.21
N ALA A 317 -1.52 7.41 1.09
CA ALA A 317 -1.26 6.06 1.58
C ALA A 317 -2.39 5.07 1.26
N LEU A 318 -3.64 5.53 1.23
CA LEU A 318 -4.77 4.74 0.78
C LEU A 318 -5.17 5.15 -0.65
N PRO A 319 -5.28 4.21 -1.61
CA PRO A 319 -5.77 4.52 -2.95
C PRO A 319 -7.18 5.15 -2.91
N ALA A 320 -7.41 6.18 -3.73
CA ALA A 320 -8.70 6.86 -3.81
C ALA A 320 -9.84 5.89 -4.17
N ALA A 321 -9.59 4.91 -5.03
CA ALA A 321 -10.56 3.86 -5.37
C ALA A 321 -10.98 3.03 -4.13
N THR A 322 -10.06 2.75 -3.22
CA THR A 322 -10.36 2.04 -1.96
C THR A 322 -11.18 2.92 -1.02
N LEU A 323 -10.84 4.21 -0.89
CA LEU A 323 -11.66 5.16 -0.12
C LEU A 323 -13.10 5.23 -0.68
N ARG A 324 -13.24 5.34 -2.00
CA ARG A 324 -14.53 5.33 -2.72
C ARG A 324 -15.35 4.07 -2.39
N GLN A 325 -14.70 2.91 -2.34
CA GLN A 325 -15.34 1.65 -1.93
C GLN A 325 -15.83 1.70 -0.48
N ILE A 326 -15.00 2.17 0.46
CA ILE A 326 -15.33 2.24 1.89
C ILE A 326 -16.56 3.13 2.14
N TYR A 327 -16.69 4.27 1.44
CA TYR A 327 -17.90 5.11 1.53
C TYR A 327 -19.19 4.37 1.14
N GLY A 328 -19.10 3.37 0.27
CA GLY A 328 -20.24 2.58 -0.22
C GLY A 328 -20.67 1.43 0.71
N GLU A 329 -19.81 1.00 1.65
CA GLU A 329 -20.00 -0.24 2.40
C GLU A 329 -21.23 -0.23 3.32
N GLN A 330 -21.52 0.88 3.99
CA GLN A 330 -22.67 1.01 4.88
C GLN A 330 -23.39 2.34 4.67
N ARG A 331 -24.66 2.41 5.08
CA ARG A 331 -25.40 3.68 5.07
C ARG A 331 -24.91 4.56 6.22
N PRO A 332 -24.81 5.89 6.03
CA PRO A 332 -24.45 6.80 7.11
C PRO A 332 -25.37 6.60 8.32
N ALA A 333 -24.77 6.44 9.51
CA ALA A 333 -25.51 6.19 10.74
C ALA A 333 -26.01 7.48 11.41
N ALA A 334 -25.45 8.63 11.04
CA ALA A 334 -25.80 9.96 11.54
C ALA A 334 -25.57 11.01 10.44
N SER A 335 -25.75 12.29 10.77
CA SER A 335 -25.41 13.41 9.89
C SER A 335 -24.11 14.10 10.31
N GLY A 336 -23.47 14.80 9.37
CA GLY A 336 -22.31 15.65 9.61
C GLY A 336 -20.95 14.95 9.58
N GLY A 337 -19.91 15.74 9.29
CA GLY A 337 -18.53 15.26 9.19
C GLY A 337 -18.37 14.13 8.18
N VAL A 338 -17.71 13.06 8.59
CA VAL A 338 -17.46 11.87 7.76
C VAL A 338 -18.73 11.23 7.20
N TRP A 339 -19.85 11.36 7.94
CA TRP A 339 -21.13 10.80 7.51
C TRP A 339 -21.77 11.58 6.36
N GLU A 340 -21.61 12.90 6.33
CA GLU A 340 -22.14 13.72 5.23
C GLU A 340 -21.36 13.42 3.95
N ARG A 341 -20.02 13.34 4.02
CA ARG A 341 -19.17 12.90 2.90
C ARG A 341 -19.56 11.52 2.37
N ALA A 342 -19.76 10.54 3.26
CA ALA A 342 -20.25 9.22 2.87
C ALA A 342 -21.64 9.29 2.19
N GLY A 343 -22.53 10.15 2.70
CA GLY A 343 -23.86 10.38 2.13
C GLY A 343 -23.81 10.95 0.72
N VAL A 344 -23.11 12.07 0.52
CA VAL A 344 -23.00 12.72 -0.80
C VAL A 344 -22.26 11.85 -1.80
N MET A 345 -21.25 11.08 -1.38
CA MET A 345 -20.54 10.15 -2.25
C MET A 345 -21.47 9.05 -2.74
N ARG A 346 -22.29 8.45 -1.86
CA ARG A 346 -23.30 7.46 -2.27
C ARG A 346 -24.34 8.02 -3.23
N THR A 347 -24.78 9.27 -3.01
CA THR A 347 -25.69 9.95 -3.95
C THR A 347 -25.02 10.18 -5.30
N LEU A 348 -23.75 10.57 -5.31
CA LEU A 348 -22.97 10.74 -6.53
C LEU A 348 -22.74 9.42 -7.28
N GLU A 349 -22.49 8.30 -6.60
CA GLU A 349 -22.42 6.97 -7.25
C GLU A 349 -23.71 6.62 -7.99
N ALA A 350 -24.86 6.83 -7.34
CA ALA A 350 -26.16 6.57 -7.96
C ALA A 350 -26.39 7.49 -9.17
N ALA A 351 -25.97 8.75 -9.08
CA ALA A 351 -26.04 9.72 -10.16
C ALA A 351 -25.10 9.38 -11.34
N LEU A 352 -23.88 8.91 -11.08
CA LEU A 352 -22.94 8.42 -12.11
C LEU A 352 -23.55 7.24 -12.87
N ALA A 353 -24.21 6.32 -12.17
CA ALA A 353 -24.88 5.18 -12.81
C ALA A 353 -26.16 5.59 -13.58
N GLY A 354 -26.89 6.59 -13.08
CA GLY A 354 -28.17 7.03 -13.65
C GLY A 354 -28.08 8.16 -14.69
N GLY A 355 -26.95 8.87 -14.76
CA GLY A 355 -26.71 10.00 -15.66
C GLY A 355 -27.20 11.38 -15.16
N ASP A 356 -27.77 11.48 -13.95
CA ASP A 356 -28.27 12.74 -13.39
C ASP A 356 -27.26 13.39 -12.43
N LEU A 357 -26.28 14.11 -13.00
CA LEU A 357 -25.20 14.73 -12.23
C LEU A 357 -25.50 16.17 -11.79
N ALA A 358 -26.60 16.78 -12.25
CA ALA A 358 -26.86 18.22 -12.13
C ALA A 358 -26.83 18.71 -10.67
N GLN A 359 -27.37 17.92 -9.74
CA GLN A 359 -27.33 18.24 -8.31
C GLN A 359 -26.27 17.46 -7.53
N ALA A 360 -26.06 16.19 -7.89
CA ALA A 360 -25.21 15.29 -7.11
C ALA A 360 -23.73 15.68 -7.15
N LEU A 361 -23.23 16.07 -8.33
CA LEU A 361 -21.82 16.41 -8.51
C LEU A 361 -21.44 17.73 -7.83
N PRO A 362 -22.16 18.85 -8.03
CA PRO A 362 -21.85 20.09 -7.32
C PRO A 362 -21.93 19.95 -5.80
N ARG A 363 -22.95 19.24 -5.29
CA ARG A 363 -23.10 19.02 -3.84
C ARG A 363 -21.94 18.21 -3.26
N ALA A 364 -21.54 17.13 -3.91
CA ALA A 364 -20.39 16.34 -3.48
C ALA A 364 -19.10 17.16 -3.54
N PHE A 365 -18.91 17.94 -4.61
CA PHE A 365 -17.77 18.83 -4.72
C PHE A 365 -17.69 19.85 -3.60
N ASP A 366 -18.78 20.54 -3.28
CA ASP A 366 -18.78 21.54 -2.21
C ASP A 366 -18.51 20.92 -0.82
N GLU A 367 -19.06 19.73 -0.53
CA GLU A 367 -18.82 19.02 0.74
C GLU A 367 -17.35 18.56 0.86
N PHE A 368 -16.79 17.95 -0.18
CA PHE A 368 -15.39 17.53 -0.17
C PHE A 368 -14.43 18.72 -0.18
N ARG A 369 -14.75 19.80 -0.90
CA ARG A 369 -13.98 21.04 -0.91
C ARG A 369 -13.95 21.69 0.47
N ALA A 370 -15.10 21.77 1.16
CA ALA A 370 -15.18 22.29 2.52
C ALA A 370 -14.32 21.50 3.53
N ALA A 371 -14.14 20.19 3.28
CA ALA A 371 -13.24 19.33 4.06
C ALA A 371 -11.77 19.37 3.61
N GLY A 372 -11.42 20.14 2.57
CA GLY A 372 -10.08 20.16 1.98
C GLY A 372 -9.68 18.84 1.30
N MET A 373 -10.65 18.20 0.62
CA MET A 373 -10.53 16.88 -0.02
C MET A 373 -11.07 16.88 -1.46
N ALA A 374 -11.19 18.03 -2.12
CA ALA A 374 -11.66 18.09 -3.51
C ALA A 374 -10.72 17.34 -4.47
N ASP A 375 -9.43 17.32 -4.18
CA ASP A 375 -8.40 16.55 -4.89
C ASP A 375 -8.66 15.04 -4.81
N LEU A 376 -9.06 14.55 -3.62
CA LEU A 376 -9.45 13.15 -3.44
C LEU A 376 -10.75 12.83 -4.17
N LEU A 377 -11.72 13.75 -4.17
CA LEU A 377 -12.93 13.58 -4.99
C LEU A 377 -12.55 13.45 -6.47
N ALA A 378 -11.68 14.33 -6.98
CA ALA A 378 -11.17 14.23 -8.35
C ALA A 378 -10.55 12.85 -8.63
N ALA A 379 -9.68 12.38 -7.74
CA ALA A 379 -9.03 11.08 -7.85
C ALA A 379 -10.03 9.90 -7.80
N MET A 380 -11.16 10.04 -7.11
CA MET A 380 -12.19 9.01 -7.02
C MET A 380 -13.08 8.93 -8.25
N VAL A 381 -13.49 10.07 -8.84
CA VAL A 381 -14.58 10.09 -9.83
C VAL A 381 -14.23 10.68 -11.19
N ALA A 382 -13.14 11.44 -11.35
CA ALA A 382 -12.92 12.23 -12.58
C ALA A 382 -12.90 11.38 -13.85
N ALA A 383 -12.36 10.16 -13.78
CA ALA A 383 -12.30 9.24 -14.92
C ALA A 383 -13.68 8.77 -15.42
N ASP A 384 -14.68 8.76 -14.53
CA ASP A 384 -16.05 8.33 -14.83
C ASP A 384 -16.95 9.49 -15.26
N LEU A 385 -16.47 10.73 -15.14
CA LEU A 385 -17.25 11.92 -15.48
C LEU A 385 -17.35 12.09 -17.00
N PRO A 386 -18.57 12.18 -17.57
CA PRO A 386 -18.75 12.38 -18.99
C PRO A 386 -18.35 13.80 -19.40
N THR A 387 -17.93 13.97 -20.65
CA THR A 387 -17.77 15.27 -21.29
C THR A 387 -19.13 15.79 -21.77
N GLY A 388 -19.36 17.11 -21.70
CA GLY A 388 -20.57 17.73 -22.26
C GLY A 388 -21.82 17.58 -21.37
N ILE A 389 -21.66 17.70 -20.06
CA ILE A 389 -22.79 17.78 -19.11
C ILE A 389 -23.62 19.04 -19.42
N THR A 390 -24.95 18.90 -19.49
CA THR A 390 -25.86 20.00 -19.87
C THR A 390 -25.98 21.06 -18.77
N ASP A 391 -25.98 20.66 -17.50
CA ASP A 391 -26.06 21.60 -16.38
C ASP A 391 -24.74 22.39 -16.27
N PRO A 392 -24.77 23.73 -16.30
CA PRO A 392 -23.56 24.55 -16.34
C PRO A 392 -22.65 24.36 -15.13
N ARG A 393 -23.22 24.21 -13.93
CA ARG A 393 -22.43 24.09 -12.69
C ARG A 393 -21.81 22.70 -12.58
N ALA A 394 -22.54 21.66 -12.92
CA ALA A 394 -22.00 20.30 -12.96
C ALA A 394 -20.92 20.14 -14.05
N ALA A 395 -21.08 20.80 -15.21
CA ALA A 395 -20.06 20.84 -16.25
C ALA A 395 -18.77 21.51 -15.77
N GLU A 396 -18.87 22.70 -15.15
CA GLU A 396 -17.72 23.41 -14.58
C GLU A 396 -16.94 22.55 -13.56
N VAL A 397 -17.66 21.92 -12.64
CA VAL A 397 -17.05 21.03 -11.64
C VAL A 397 -16.42 19.81 -12.30
N ALA A 398 -17.09 19.18 -13.26
CA ALA A 398 -16.54 18.02 -13.95
C ALA A 398 -15.25 18.37 -14.71
N ASP A 399 -15.25 19.48 -15.44
CA ASP A 399 -14.07 19.95 -16.18
C ASP A 399 -12.91 20.26 -15.23
N LEU A 400 -13.18 20.88 -14.07
CA LEU A 400 -12.18 21.12 -13.04
C LEU A 400 -11.57 19.83 -12.49
N LEU A 401 -12.40 18.85 -12.10
CA LEU A 401 -11.91 17.57 -11.56
C LEU A 401 -11.14 16.76 -12.60
N ARG A 402 -11.60 16.78 -13.86
CA ARG A 402 -10.90 16.16 -15.00
C ARG A 402 -9.57 16.85 -15.28
N ALA A 403 -9.52 18.18 -15.23
CA ALA A 403 -8.30 18.98 -15.40
C ALA A 403 -7.28 18.71 -14.27
N TRP A 404 -7.75 18.63 -13.03
CA TRP A 404 -6.91 18.27 -11.88
C TRP A 404 -6.20 16.91 -12.07
N MET A 405 -6.97 15.91 -12.54
CA MET A 405 -6.44 14.59 -12.90
C MET A 405 -5.77 14.56 -14.28
N GLY A 406 -5.82 15.67 -15.03
CA GLY A 406 -5.25 15.89 -16.37
C GLY A 406 -5.60 14.79 -17.31
N LEU A 407 -6.90 14.50 -17.33
CA LEU A 407 -7.51 13.69 -18.35
C LEU A 407 -7.49 14.48 -19.67
N PRO A 408 -7.48 13.79 -20.82
CA PRO A 408 -7.54 14.44 -22.13
C PRO A 408 -8.71 15.42 -22.25
N ASP A 409 -8.53 16.41 -23.14
CA ASP A 409 -9.50 17.45 -23.49
C ASP A 409 -9.84 18.45 -22.36
N SER A 410 -9.16 18.35 -21.21
CA SER A 410 -9.32 19.29 -20.12
C SER A 410 -8.61 20.61 -20.42
N VAL A 411 -9.29 21.73 -20.22
CA VAL A 411 -8.71 23.05 -20.38
C VAL A 411 -8.13 23.51 -19.05
N ILE A 412 -6.84 23.84 -19.05
CA ILE A 412 -6.15 24.39 -17.88
C ILE A 412 -5.89 25.87 -18.18
N PRO A 413 -6.24 26.79 -17.27
CA PRO A 413 -5.88 28.20 -17.41
C PRO A 413 -4.37 28.39 -17.51
N ASP A 414 -3.94 29.52 -18.06
CA ASP A 414 -2.53 29.89 -18.04
C ASP A 414 -2.04 30.00 -16.58
N PRO A 415 -0.83 29.52 -16.26
CA PRO A 415 -0.28 29.62 -14.92
C PRO A 415 -0.06 31.08 -14.52
N ALA A 416 -0.10 31.37 -13.22
CA ALA A 416 0.17 32.70 -12.72
C ALA A 416 1.57 33.18 -13.16
N PRO A 417 1.74 34.46 -13.55
CA PRO A 417 3.03 34.96 -14.04
C PRO A 417 4.14 34.86 -12.99
N GLU A 418 3.79 34.83 -11.71
CA GLU A 418 4.71 34.62 -10.58
C GLU A 418 5.38 33.25 -10.59
N MET A 419 4.76 32.24 -11.22
CA MET A 419 5.34 30.91 -11.41
C MET A 419 6.36 30.87 -12.56
N ALA A 420 6.49 31.93 -13.36
CA ALA A 420 7.46 31.96 -14.44
C ALA A 420 8.89 31.94 -13.87
N ALA A 421 9.66 30.93 -14.25
CA ALA A 421 11.06 30.77 -13.86
C ALA A 421 11.94 30.60 -15.11
N PRO A 422 13.20 31.08 -15.08
CA PRO A 422 14.14 30.80 -16.15
C PRO A 422 14.41 29.29 -16.27
N PRO A 423 14.80 28.79 -17.45
CA PRO A 423 15.20 27.40 -17.60
C PRO A 423 16.29 27.01 -16.60
N ALA A 424 16.08 25.91 -15.88
CA ALA A 424 17.07 25.38 -14.94
C ALA A 424 18.14 24.55 -15.67
N THR A 425 19.34 24.50 -15.10
CA THR A 425 20.39 23.56 -15.54
C THR A 425 20.53 22.48 -14.47
N PRO A 426 20.33 21.19 -14.81
CA PRO A 426 20.47 20.12 -13.83
C PRO A 426 21.95 19.90 -13.51
N PRO A 427 22.30 19.47 -12.28
CA PRO A 427 23.69 19.17 -11.97
C PRO A 427 24.14 17.87 -12.64
N ASP A 428 25.43 17.78 -12.96
CA ASP A 428 26.04 16.59 -13.60
C ASP A 428 26.00 15.36 -12.67
N THR A 429 26.16 15.59 -11.37
CA THR A 429 26.05 14.61 -10.28
C THR A 429 25.03 15.12 -9.25
N ARG A 430 24.62 14.29 -8.27
CA ARG A 430 23.69 14.71 -7.19
C ARG A 430 22.31 15.14 -7.70
N ARG A 431 21.85 14.47 -8.77
CA ARG A 431 20.53 14.72 -9.37
C ARG A 431 19.40 14.38 -8.42
N GLY A 432 19.60 13.39 -7.56
CA GLY A 432 18.66 13.03 -6.50
C GLY A 432 18.40 14.15 -5.50
N GLU A 433 19.44 14.85 -5.04
CA GLU A 433 19.26 16.02 -4.18
C GLU A 433 18.53 17.15 -4.89
N ALA A 434 18.89 17.43 -6.16
CA ALA A 434 18.19 18.44 -6.95
C ALA A 434 16.70 18.10 -7.14
N LEU A 435 16.38 16.81 -7.35
CA LEU A 435 14.99 16.33 -7.43
C LEU A 435 14.24 16.55 -6.11
N LEU A 436 14.81 16.11 -4.99
CA LEU A 436 14.19 16.25 -3.66
C LEU A 436 13.99 17.73 -3.29
N THR A 437 14.95 18.60 -3.63
CA THR A 437 14.79 20.06 -3.46
C THR A 437 13.70 20.63 -4.38
N ALA A 438 13.64 20.21 -5.64
CA ALA A 438 12.59 20.65 -6.57
C ALA A 438 11.19 20.29 -6.08
N MET A 439 11.03 19.10 -5.50
CA MET A 439 9.77 18.67 -4.89
C MET A 439 9.39 19.55 -3.69
N ALA A 440 10.36 19.84 -2.80
CA ALA A 440 10.15 20.73 -1.67
C ALA A 440 9.81 22.17 -2.10
N ASP A 441 10.40 22.63 -3.20
CA ASP A 441 10.14 23.95 -3.78
C ASP A 441 8.73 24.02 -4.40
N ILE A 442 8.30 22.98 -5.10
CA ILE A 442 6.92 22.85 -5.64
C ILE A 442 5.89 22.87 -4.51
N ASP A 443 6.16 22.13 -3.43
CA ASP A 443 5.24 22.02 -2.30
C ASP A 443 5.05 23.34 -1.53
N ALA A 444 5.96 24.31 -1.70
CA ALA A 444 5.86 25.65 -1.14
C ALA A 444 4.72 26.49 -1.77
N ALA A 445 4.17 26.08 -2.92
CA ALA A 445 2.97 26.69 -3.49
C ALA A 445 1.76 26.64 -2.54
N LEU A 446 1.67 25.59 -1.70
CA LEU A 446 0.61 25.46 -0.69
C LEU A 446 0.71 26.52 0.42
N GLU A 447 1.87 27.16 0.56
CA GLU A 447 2.13 28.27 1.48
C GLU A 447 2.10 29.63 0.76
N GLY A 448 1.76 29.65 -0.53
CA GLY A 448 1.65 30.86 -1.36
C GLY A 448 2.93 31.29 -2.08
N ASP A 449 4.04 30.55 -1.96
CA ASP A 449 5.30 30.88 -2.66
C ASP A 449 5.33 30.31 -4.08
N LEU A 450 4.56 30.95 -4.98
CA LEU A 450 4.44 30.55 -6.39
C LEU A 450 5.77 30.70 -7.16
N ALA A 451 6.59 31.68 -6.80
CA ALA A 451 7.91 31.88 -7.43
C ALA A 451 8.87 30.74 -7.10
N ARG A 452 8.84 30.22 -5.88
CA ARG A 452 9.60 29.03 -5.49
C ARG A 452 9.09 27.78 -6.20
N ALA A 453 7.77 27.62 -6.28
CA ALA A 453 7.19 26.50 -7.01
C ALA A 453 7.57 26.50 -8.50
N GLY A 454 7.57 27.67 -9.15
CA GLY A 454 8.04 27.85 -10.52
C GLY A 454 9.48 27.36 -10.76
N ARG A 455 10.39 27.64 -9.81
CA ARG A 455 11.78 27.13 -9.88
C ARG A 455 11.84 25.61 -9.75
N GLY A 456 11.04 25.03 -8.85
CA GLY A 456 10.95 23.58 -8.69
C GLY A 456 10.41 22.91 -9.97
N ILE A 457 9.37 23.45 -10.59
CA ILE A 457 8.82 22.98 -11.87
C ILE A 457 9.89 23.03 -12.98
N ALA A 458 10.61 24.16 -13.10
CA ALA A 458 11.69 24.30 -14.07
C ALA A 458 12.81 23.27 -13.85
N MET A 459 13.15 22.96 -12.59
CA MET A 459 14.13 21.92 -12.27
C MET A 459 13.63 20.51 -12.60
N LEU A 460 12.35 20.18 -12.38
CA LEU A 460 11.79 18.88 -12.80
C LEU A 460 11.89 18.69 -14.32
N ARG A 461 11.53 19.72 -15.11
CA ARG A 461 11.69 19.71 -16.58
C ARG A 461 13.14 19.52 -16.97
N ALA A 462 14.07 20.25 -16.33
CA ALA A 462 15.51 20.11 -16.57
C ALA A 462 16.06 18.71 -16.24
N LEU A 463 15.45 17.99 -15.29
CA LEU A 463 15.77 16.60 -14.96
C LEU A 463 15.11 15.57 -15.89
N GLY A 464 14.29 16.01 -16.87
CA GLY A 464 13.56 15.15 -17.80
C GLY A 464 12.28 14.53 -17.22
N LEU A 465 11.70 15.16 -16.20
CA LEU A 465 10.45 14.77 -15.55
C LEU A 465 9.29 15.67 -15.99
N ASP A 466 9.19 15.93 -17.30
CA ASP A 466 8.17 16.82 -17.87
C ASP A 466 6.73 16.44 -17.47
N PRO A 467 6.31 15.15 -17.49
CA PRO A 467 4.96 14.78 -17.08
C PRO A 467 4.64 15.12 -15.62
N ASP A 468 5.62 14.99 -14.72
CA ASP A 468 5.47 15.35 -13.31
C ASP A 468 5.43 16.86 -13.11
N ALA A 469 6.26 17.59 -13.86
CA ALA A 469 6.31 19.04 -13.84
C ALA A 469 5.00 19.66 -14.34
N ASP A 470 4.49 19.20 -15.48
CA ASP A 470 3.24 19.67 -16.07
C ASP A 470 2.04 19.34 -15.17
N ARG A 471 2.04 18.15 -14.55
CA ARG A 471 1.04 17.76 -13.56
C ARG A 471 1.07 18.68 -12.33
N ALA A 472 2.25 19.00 -11.82
CA ALA A 472 2.41 19.88 -10.66
C ALA A 472 1.96 21.31 -10.99
N GLU A 473 2.38 21.85 -12.14
CA GLU A 473 2.01 23.18 -12.62
C GLU A 473 0.49 23.31 -12.77
N ALA A 474 -0.16 22.30 -13.38
CA ALA A 474 -1.61 22.22 -13.48
C ALA A 474 -2.31 22.25 -12.11
N GLN A 475 -1.86 21.41 -11.17
CA GLN A 475 -2.45 21.33 -9.83
C GLN A 475 -2.28 22.64 -9.04
N ILE A 476 -1.13 23.30 -9.15
CA ILE A 476 -0.91 24.61 -8.51
C ILE A 476 -1.83 25.68 -9.12
N THR A 477 -1.96 25.68 -10.45
CA THR A 477 -2.80 26.64 -11.18
C THR A 477 -4.28 26.49 -10.79
N LEU A 478 -4.75 25.26 -10.55
CA LEU A 478 -6.13 24.93 -10.19
C LEU A 478 -6.39 24.95 -8.67
N LEU A 479 -5.34 25.16 -7.86
CA LEU A 479 -5.43 25.09 -6.40
C LEU A 479 -6.47 26.05 -5.80
N PRO A 480 -6.60 27.31 -6.26
CA PRO A 480 -7.59 28.24 -5.71
C PRO A 480 -9.05 27.78 -5.87
N GLN A 481 -9.36 27.03 -6.93
CA GLN A 481 -10.70 26.49 -7.17
C GLN A 481 -10.97 25.21 -6.37
N MET A 482 -9.92 24.48 -6.03
CA MET A 482 -9.98 23.20 -5.32
C MET A 482 -9.99 23.36 -3.79
N GLN A 483 -9.51 24.48 -3.28
CA GLN A 483 -9.54 24.78 -1.85
C GLN A 483 -10.86 25.42 -1.42
N ALA A 484 -11.24 25.21 -0.16
CA ALA A 484 -12.32 25.98 0.44
C ALA A 484 -11.93 27.48 0.46
N PRO A 485 -12.88 28.40 0.22
CA PRO A 485 -12.61 29.81 0.43
C PRO A 485 -12.19 30.03 1.90
N GLN A 486 -11.05 30.71 2.10
CA GLN A 486 -10.50 31.02 3.42
C GLN A 486 -11.35 32.02 4.19
#